data_AF-A0A7S3RH36-F1
#
_entry.id   AF-A0A7S3RH36-F1
#
_cell.length_a   1.000
_cell.length_b   1.000
_cell.length_c   1.000
_cell.angle_alpha   90.00
_cell.angle_beta   90.00
_cell.angle_gamma   90.00
#
_symmetry.space_group_name_H-M   'P 1'
#
loop_
_entity.id
_entity.type
_entity.pdbx_description
1 polymer ?
#
loop_
_entity_poly.entity_id
_entity_poly.type
_entity_poly.pdbx_seq_one_letter_code
_entity_poly.pdbx_strand_id
1 'polypeptide(L)'
;GNNYVSRQQLRAEELKAIAKAIEIVSSSAISGNSEKHLPQFVQEATSLAQLRSEGSSAHAKELLLASSFLQSRARQLNSRVLAALAERVGSDPFAKVKKMIKDLIVRLMEEANEETEHKGWCDTELSTNEHTRKEKTEAVETLH
;
A
#
# COMPACT_ATOMS: atom_id res chain seq x y z
N GLY A 1 12.17 -28.29 20.78
CA GLY A 1 12.57 -28.97 19.53
C GLY A 1 11.41 -29.10 18.56
N ASN A 2 10.48 -30.03 18.81
CA ASN A 2 9.45 -30.44 17.84
C ASN A 2 8.47 -29.34 17.37
N ASN A 3 8.18 -28.35 18.21
CA ASN A 3 7.23 -27.28 17.88
C ASN A 3 7.79 -26.29 16.81
N TYR A 4 9.10 -26.05 16.80
CA TYR A 4 9.73 -25.17 15.81
C TYR A 4 9.82 -25.85 14.43
N VAL A 5 10.21 -27.12 14.40
CA VAL A 5 10.29 -27.91 13.17
C VAL A 5 8.90 -28.09 12.56
N SER A 6 7.88 -28.40 13.37
CA SER A 6 6.49 -28.50 12.89
C SER A 6 5.96 -27.19 12.32
N ARG A 7 6.32 -26.03 12.91
CA ARG A 7 5.94 -24.70 12.38
C ARG A 7 6.66 -24.36 11.08
N GLN A 8 7.94 -24.70 10.96
CA GLN A 8 8.69 -24.52 9.72
C GLN A 8 8.13 -25.38 8.59
N GLN A 9 7.70 -26.60 8.91
CA GLN A 9 7.08 -27.50 7.95
C GLN A 9 5.69 -27.00 7.51
N LEU A 10 4.84 -26.57 8.45
CA LEU A 10 3.57 -25.93 8.14
C LEU A 10 3.74 -24.68 7.27
N ARG A 11 4.73 -23.82 7.56
CA ARG A 11 5.00 -22.63 6.76
C ARG A 11 5.46 -22.97 5.34
N ALA A 12 6.27 -24.03 5.18
CA ALA A 12 6.69 -24.51 3.87
C ALA A 12 5.50 -25.06 3.06
N GLU A 13 4.56 -25.73 3.73
CA GLU A 13 3.32 -26.23 3.12
C GLU A 13 2.36 -25.08 2.76
N GLU A 14 2.22 -24.07 3.62
CA GLU A 14 1.44 -22.85 3.35
C GLU A 14 2.00 -22.07 2.15
N LEU A 15 3.31 -21.89 2.07
CA LEU A 15 3.94 -21.21 0.93
C LEU A 15 3.72 -21.97 -0.38
N LYS A 16 3.77 -23.31 -0.36
CA LYS A 16 3.45 -24.14 -1.54
C LYS A 16 1.98 -24.01 -1.92
N ALA A 17 1.07 -23.97 -0.94
CA ALA A 17 -0.35 -23.78 -1.20
C ALA A 17 -0.63 -22.40 -1.81
N ILE A 18 -0.01 -21.33 -1.29
CA ILE A 18 -0.12 -19.97 -1.82
C ILE A 18 0.44 -19.89 -3.25
N ALA A 19 1.62 -20.46 -3.50
CA ALA A 19 2.23 -20.49 -4.82
C ALA A 19 1.31 -21.20 -5.85
N LYS A 20 0.70 -22.32 -5.45
CA LYS A 20 -0.23 -23.06 -6.30
C LYS A 20 -1.55 -22.31 -6.52
N ALA A 21 -2.02 -21.56 -5.53
CA ALA A 21 -3.18 -20.69 -5.68
C ALA A 21 -2.89 -19.53 -6.67
N ILE A 22 -1.72 -18.91 -6.58
CA ILE A 22 -1.28 -17.88 -7.53
C ILE A 22 -1.18 -18.47 -8.94
N GLU A 23 -0.58 -19.65 -9.09
CA GLU A 23 -0.48 -20.35 -10.37
C GLU A 23 -1.87 -20.59 -10.98
N ILE A 24 -2.81 -21.13 -10.19
CA ILE A 24 -4.19 -21.39 -10.65
C ILE A 24 -4.88 -20.08 -11.07
N VAL A 25 -4.81 -19.04 -10.24
CA VAL A 25 -5.44 -17.73 -10.52
C VAL A 25 -4.79 -17.02 -11.72
N SER A 26 -3.49 -17.18 -11.91
CA SER A 26 -2.74 -16.60 -13.03
C SER A 26 -2.84 -17.40 -14.33
N SER A 27 -3.31 -18.65 -14.27
CA SER A 27 -3.46 -19.51 -15.44
C SER A 27 -4.42 -18.89 -16.46
N SER A 28 -4.18 -19.12 -17.75
CA SER A 28 -4.98 -18.58 -18.86
C SER A 28 -6.46 -18.97 -18.81
N ALA A 29 -6.80 -20.06 -18.12
CA ALA A 29 -8.18 -20.49 -17.87
C ALA A 29 -8.93 -19.56 -16.90
N ILE A 30 -8.23 -18.90 -15.99
CA ILE A 30 -8.80 -17.96 -15.01
C ILE A 30 -8.50 -16.51 -15.37
N SER A 31 -7.32 -16.18 -15.91
CA SER A 31 -6.97 -14.78 -16.23
C SER A 31 -7.86 -14.15 -17.30
N GLY A 32 -8.32 -14.92 -18.30
CA GLY A 32 -9.28 -14.46 -19.33
C GLY A 32 -10.76 -14.48 -18.91
N ASN A 33 -11.10 -15.16 -17.81
CA ASN A 33 -12.46 -15.27 -17.25
C ASN A 33 -12.55 -14.68 -15.83
N SER A 34 -11.50 -13.99 -15.38
CA SER A 34 -11.34 -13.47 -14.02
C SER A 34 -12.42 -12.45 -13.68
N GLU A 35 -12.89 -11.69 -14.68
CA GLU A 35 -14.04 -10.79 -14.61
C GLU A 35 -15.38 -11.50 -14.34
N LYS A 36 -15.53 -12.78 -14.70
CA LYS A 36 -16.77 -13.56 -14.52
C LYS A 36 -16.83 -14.35 -13.21
N HIS A 37 -15.69 -14.79 -12.66
CA HIS A 37 -15.66 -15.79 -11.59
C HIS A 37 -14.90 -15.37 -10.33
N LEU A 38 -14.08 -14.33 -10.37
CA LEU A 38 -13.55 -13.74 -9.14
C LEU A 38 -14.53 -12.64 -8.70
N PRO A 39 -14.78 -12.49 -7.39
CA PRO A 39 -15.30 -11.24 -6.88
C PRO A 39 -14.27 -10.18 -7.27
N GLN A 40 -14.57 -9.44 -8.33
CA GLN A 40 -13.90 -8.20 -8.64
C GLN A 40 -13.95 -7.40 -7.34
N PHE A 41 -12.80 -6.86 -6.92
CA PHE A 41 -12.80 -5.87 -5.85
C PHE A 41 -13.46 -4.61 -6.44
N VAL A 42 -14.78 -4.64 -6.51
CA VAL A 42 -15.61 -3.51 -6.88
C VAL A 42 -15.54 -2.60 -5.68
N GLN A 43 -14.48 -1.78 -5.62
CA GLN A 43 -14.65 -0.45 -5.07
C GLN A 43 -15.72 0.19 -5.96
N GLU A 44 -16.99 0.03 -5.57
CA GLU A 44 -18.08 0.84 -6.08
C GLU A 44 -17.70 2.28 -5.72
N ALA A 45 -17.00 2.92 -6.65
CA ALA A 45 -16.50 4.27 -6.50
C ALA A 45 -17.61 5.30 -6.72
N THR A 46 -18.83 4.92 -6.35
CA THR A 46 -20.01 5.77 -6.28
C THR A 46 -19.96 6.65 -5.03
N SER A 47 -19.22 6.26 -3.99
CA SER A 47 -19.09 7.04 -2.76
C SER A 47 -18.07 8.20 -2.85
N LEU A 48 -17.18 8.20 -3.84
CA LEU A 48 -16.05 9.14 -3.94
C LEU A 48 -15.75 9.58 -5.38
N ALA A 49 -16.79 9.91 -6.15
CA ALA A 49 -16.64 10.44 -7.52
C ALA A 49 -15.68 11.66 -7.61
N GLN A 50 -15.52 12.40 -6.51
CA GLN A 50 -14.60 13.54 -6.40
C GLN A 50 -13.11 13.15 -6.35
N LEU A 51 -12.78 11.89 -6.03
CA LEU A 51 -11.40 11.38 -5.96
C LEU A 51 -10.93 10.72 -7.27
N ARG A 52 -11.83 10.27 -8.14
CA ARG A 52 -11.48 9.68 -9.45
C ARG A 52 -11.15 10.70 -10.53
N SER A 53 -10.98 11.97 -10.17
CA SER A 53 -10.42 12.96 -11.08
C SER A 53 -8.91 12.67 -11.21
N GLU A 54 -8.55 11.57 -11.89
CA GLU A 54 -7.23 11.43 -12.55
C GLU A 54 -7.15 12.36 -13.79
N GLY A 55 -8.26 13.03 -14.14
CA GLY A 55 -8.28 14.32 -14.83
C GLY A 55 -7.91 15.52 -13.93
N SER A 56 -7.16 15.29 -12.85
CA SER A 56 -6.89 16.24 -11.75
C SER A 56 -6.38 17.59 -12.21
N SER A 57 -5.63 17.66 -13.31
CA SER A 57 -5.15 18.93 -13.82
C SER A 57 -6.24 19.75 -14.51
N ALA A 58 -7.17 19.13 -15.23
CA ALA A 58 -8.20 19.84 -15.97
C ALA A 58 -9.25 20.43 -15.02
N HIS A 59 -9.75 19.61 -14.08
CA HIS A 59 -10.78 20.06 -13.15
C HIS A 59 -10.24 21.04 -12.09
N ALA A 60 -9.01 20.83 -11.60
CA ALA A 60 -8.35 21.82 -10.73
C ALA A 60 -8.08 23.13 -11.47
N LYS A 61 -7.71 23.08 -12.77
CA LYS A 61 -7.58 24.29 -13.60
C LYS A 61 -8.92 25.00 -13.79
N GLU A 62 -10.00 24.26 -14.04
CA GLU A 62 -11.35 24.82 -14.16
C GLU A 62 -11.81 25.50 -12.86
N LEU A 63 -11.57 24.88 -11.71
CA LEU A 63 -11.87 25.46 -10.39
C LEU A 63 -11.02 26.71 -10.12
N LEU A 64 -9.75 26.72 -10.52
CA LEU A 64 -8.87 27.89 -10.41
C LEU A 64 -9.33 29.04 -11.33
N LEU A 65 -9.74 28.72 -12.55
CA LEU A 65 -10.32 29.68 -13.49
C LEU A 65 -11.62 30.25 -12.95
N ALA A 66 -12.52 29.39 -12.45
CA ALA A 66 -13.79 29.81 -11.86
C ALA A 66 -13.58 30.69 -10.62
N SER A 67 -12.67 30.32 -9.71
CA SER A 67 -12.37 31.13 -8.52
C SER A 67 -11.79 32.50 -8.91
N SER A 68 -10.86 32.56 -9.87
CA SER A 68 -10.29 33.82 -10.35
C SER A 68 -11.32 34.74 -11.01
N PHE A 69 -12.23 34.18 -11.81
CA PHE A 69 -13.33 34.92 -12.43
C PHE A 69 -14.29 35.48 -11.38
N LEU A 70 -14.73 34.63 -10.43
CA LEU A 70 -15.61 35.05 -9.35
C LEU A 70 -14.96 36.14 -8.49
N GLN A 71 -13.66 36.06 -8.25
CA GLN A 71 -12.92 37.06 -7.47
C GLN A 71 -12.78 38.40 -8.21
N SER A 72 -12.59 38.38 -9.53
CA SER A 72 -12.62 39.58 -10.37
C SER A 72 -13.99 40.27 -10.32
N ARG A 73 -15.07 39.49 -10.46
CA ARG A 73 -16.45 40.02 -10.36
C ARG A 73 -16.79 40.50 -8.95
N ALA A 74 -16.31 39.82 -7.91
CA ALA A 74 -16.47 40.26 -6.53
C ALA A 74 -15.89 41.66 -6.30
N ARG A 75 -14.70 41.95 -6.87
CA ARG A 75 -14.05 43.27 -6.80
C ARG A 75 -14.81 44.33 -7.58
N GLN A 76 -15.22 44.02 -8.81
CA GLN A 76 -15.99 44.96 -9.66
C GLN A 76 -17.33 45.34 -9.03
N LEU A 77 -18.01 44.38 -8.41
CA LEU A 77 -19.35 44.55 -7.84
C LEU A 77 -19.34 44.87 -6.34
N ASN A 78 -18.16 44.99 -5.70
CA ASN A 78 -18.01 45.10 -4.25
C ASN A 78 -18.83 44.05 -3.45
N SER A 79 -18.90 42.82 -3.98
CA SER A 79 -19.74 41.75 -3.42
C SER A 79 -18.94 40.82 -2.50
N ARG A 80 -19.24 40.87 -1.19
CA ARG A 80 -18.66 39.95 -0.19
C ARG A 80 -19.09 38.49 -0.41
N VAL A 81 -20.28 38.26 -0.95
CA VAL A 81 -20.79 36.90 -1.23
C VAL A 81 -19.97 36.24 -2.35
N LEU A 82 -19.69 36.96 -3.43
CA LEU A 82 -18.85 36.44 -4.52
C LEU A 82 -17.41 36.20 -4.06
N ALA A 83 -16.88 37.06 -3.19
CA ALA A 83 -15.54 36.86 -2.61
C ALA A 83 -15.46 35.58 -1.78
N ALA A 84 -16.44 35.34 -0.89
CA ALA A 84 -16.49 34.13 -0.07
C ALA A 84 -16.69 32.86 -0.91
N LEU A 85 -17.47 32.94 -1.99
CA LEU A 85 -17.66 31.81 -2.91
C LEU A 85 -16.37 31.49 -3.68
N ALA A 86 -15.65 32.51 -4.17
CA ALA A 86 -14.38 32.32 -4.86
C ALA A 86 -13.35 31.58 -3.99
N GLU A 87 -13.28 31.93 -2.69
CA GLU A 87 -12.39 31.28 -1.73
C GLU A 87 -12.74 29.80 -1.52
N ARG A 88 -14.04 29.49 -1.38
CA ARG A 88 -14.50 28.10 -1.23
C ARG A 88 -14.23 27.25 -2.47
N VAL A 89 -14.45 27.80 -3.67
CA VAL A 89 -14.22 27.12 -4.95
C VAL A 89 -12.73 26.85 -5.19
N GLY A 90 -11.86 27.76 -4.77
CA GLY A 90 -10.40 27.58 -4.88
C GLY A 90 -9.81 26.63 -3.84
N SER A 91 -10.52 26.36 -2.74
CA SER A 91 -10.05 25.46 -1.69
C SER A 91 -10.23 24.00 -2.07
N ASP A 92 -9.19 23.18 -1.85
CA ASP A 92 -9.27 21.72 -2.01
C ASP A 92 -9.79 21.08 -0.71
N PRO A 93 -11.04 20.61 -0.67
CA PRO A 93 -11.65 20.08 0.55
C PRO A 93 -10.99 18.79 1.05
N PHE A 94 -10.19 18.11 0.21
CA PHE A 94 -9.54 16.85 0.54
C PHE A 94 -8.02 16.95 0.68
N ALA A 95 -7.45 18.16 0.68
CA ALA A 95 -6.00 18.35 0.79
C ALA A 95 -5.40 17.58 1.98
N LYS A 96 -6.07 17.63 3.15
CA LYS A 96 -5.67 16.90 4.36
C LYS A 96 -5.76 15.38 4.20
N VAL A 97 -6.83 14.88 3.57
CA VAL A 97 -7.03 13.44 3.34
C VAL A 97 -5.99 12.91 2.36
N LYS A 98 -5.73 13.63 1.27
CA LYS A 98 -4.67 13.30 0.31
C LYS A 98 -3.29 13.28 0.98
N LYS A 99 -3.02 14.19 1.91
CA LYS A 99 -1.80 14.16 2.71
C LYS A 99 -1.72 12.90 3.59
N MET A 100 -2.77 12.58 4.35
CA MET A 100 -2.79 11.38 5.19
C MET A 100 -2.59 10.09 4.40
N ILE A 101 -3.17 9.98 3.20
CA ILE A 101 -2.99 8.82 2.32
C ILE A 101 -1.52 8.72 1.86
N LYS A 102 -0.91 9.84 1.45
CA LYS A 102 0.51 9.87 1.07
C LYS A 102 1.41 9.51 2.25
N ASP A 103 1.14 10.06 3.43
CA ASP A 103 1.90 9.78 4.65
C ASP A 103 1.79 8.29 5.03
N LEU A 104 0.62 7.66 4.86
CA LEU A 104 0.43 6.23 5.10
C LEU A 104 1.22 5.37 4.11
N ILE A 105 1.23 5.74 2.82
CA ILE A 105 2.03 5.03 1.80
C ILE A 105 3.51 5.07 2.15
N VAL A 106 4.03 6.24 2.55
CA VAL A 106 5.43 6.39 2.97
C VAL A 106 5.74 5.47 4.16
N ARG A 107 4.90 5.49 5.20
CA ARG A 107 5.07 4.61 6.37
C ARG A 107 5.07 3.13 6.01
N LEU A 108 4.15 2.68 5.15
CA LEU A 108 4.09 1.28 4.72
C LEU A 108 5.35 0.87 3.94
N MET A 109 5.93 1.79 3.16
CA MET A 109 7.20 1.53 2.45
C MET A 109 8.38 1.43 3.41
N GLU A 110 8.43 2.30 4.43
CA GLU A 110 9.45 2.27 5.48
C GLU A 110 9.35 0.97 6.30
N GLU A 111 8.16 0.63 6.78
CA GLU A 111 7.90 -0.60 7.55
C GLU A 111 8.29 -1.86 6.76
N ALA A 112 7.96 -1.94 5.45
CA ALA A 112 8.34 -3.07 4.63
C ALA A 112 9.86 -3.20 4.43
N ASN A 113 10.57 -2.08 4.34
CA ASN A 113 12.02 -2.07 4.24
C ASN A 113 12.67 -2.49 5.56
N GLU A 114 12.20 -1.96 6.69
CA GLU A 114 12.66 -2.33 8.02
C GLU A 114 12.42 -3.82 8.32
N GLU A 115 11.25 -4.36 7.97
CA GLU A 115 10.95 -5.78 8.13
C GLU A 115 11.88 -6.66 7.29
N THR A 116 12.19 -6.24 6.06
CA THR A 116 13.11 -6.96 5.17
C THR A 116 14.52 -6.99 5.74
N GLU A 117 15.02 -5.85 6.22
CA GLU A 117 16.36 -5.74 6.83
C GLU A 117 16.45 -6.55 8.13
N HIS A 118 15.44 -6.42 9.00
CA HIS A 118 15.39 -7.14 10.27
C HIS A 118 15.29 -8.66 10.05
N LYS A 119 14.55 -9.11 9.03
CA LYS A 119 14.53 -10.52 8.65
C LYS A 119 15.91 -11.00 8.20
N GLY A 120 16.61 -10.25 7.35
CA GLY A 120 17.96 -10.59 6.90
C GLY A 120 18.95 -10.72 8.06
N TRP A 121 18.84 -9.82 9.05
CA TRP A 121 19.61 -9.91 10.29
C TRP A 121 19.28 -11.19 11.09
N CYS A 122 18.00 -11.48 11.32
CA CYS A 122 17.57 -12.70 12.01
C CYS A 122 18.06 -13.99 11.33
N ASP A 123 17.96 -14.06 10.00
CA ASP A 123 18.38 -15.22 9.21
C ASP A 123 19.91 -15.43 9.34
N THR A 124 20.69 -14.35 9.34
CA THR A 124 22.15 -14.37 9.49
C THR A 124 22.60 -14.82 10.88
N GLU A 125 22.03 -14.21 11.93
CA GLU A 125 22.37 -14.55 13.31
C GLU A 125 21.97 -15.99 13.64
N LEU A 126 20.81 -16.44 13.16
CA LEU A 126 20.36 -17.81 13.39
C LEU A 126 21.29 -18.83 12.71
N SER A 127 21.69 -18.57 11.46
CA SER A 127 22.66 -19.41 10.75
C SER A 127 24.01 -19.46 11.47
N THR A 128 24.53 -18.30 11.87
CA THR A 128 25.81 -18.20 12.60
C THR A 128 25.77 -18.97 13.93
N ASN A 129 24.68 -18.82 14.67
CA ASN A 129 24.48 -19.53 15.93
C ASN A 129 24.36 -21.05 15.72
N GLU A 130 23.67 -21.49 14.66
CA GLU A 130 23.57 -22.91 14.32
C GLU A 130 24.94 -23.51 13.98
N HIS A 131 25.73 -22.83 13.14
CA HIS A 131 27.10 -23.24 12.80
C HIS A 131 27.98 -23.33 14.04
N THR A 132 28.00 -22.27 14.85
CA THR A 132 28.76 -22.23 16.12
C THR A 132 28.37 -23.38 17.05
N ARG A 133 27.07 -23.68 17.14
CA ARG A 133 26.59 -24.78 17.98
C ARG A 133 27.07 -26.14 17.45
N LYS A 134 27.00 -26.37 16.14
CA LYS A 134 27.48 -27.63 15.51
C LYS A 134 28.98 -27.82 15.75
N GLU A 135 29.79 -26.81 15.43
CA GLU A 135 31.24 -26.84 15.65
C GLU A 135 31.60 -27.14 17.11
N LYS A 136 30.95 -26.45 18.06
CA LYS A 136 31.19 -26.69 19.49
C LYS A 136 30.73 -28.08 19.94
N THR A 137 29.65 -28.61 19.36
CA THR A 137 29.15 -29.95 19.70
C THR A 137 30.11 -31.03 19.16
N GLU A 138 30.56 -30.90 17.91
CA GLU A 138 31.56 -31.79 17.29
C GLU A 138 32.90 -31.74 18.04
N ALA A 139 33.34 -30.55 18.47
CA ALA A 139 34.53 -30.40 19.30
C ALA A 139 34.42 -31.14 20.64
N VAL A 140 33.23 -31.15 21.27
CA VAL A 140 32.99 -31.92 22.51
C VAL A 140 32.97 -33.42 22.23
N GLU A 141 32.35 -33.86 21.14
CA GLU A 141 32.28 -35.28 20.76
C GLU A 141 33.66 -35.86 20.40
N THR A 142 34.55 -35.07 19.82
CA THR A 142 35.92 -35.50 19.46
C THR A 142 36.90 -35.52 20.63
N LEU A 143 36.53 -34.96 21.79
CA LEU A 143 37.33 -34.98 23.02
C LEU A 143 37.04 -36.21 23.91
N HIS A 144 36.09 -37.06 23.53
CA HIS A 144 35.71 -38.31 24.20
C HIS A 144 36.09 -39.53 23.36
#